data_AF-A0A858RH81-F1
#
_entry.id   AF-A0A858RH81-F1
#
_cell.length_a   1.000
_cell.length_b   1.000
_cell.length_c   1.000
_cell.angle_alpha   90.00
_cell.angle_beta   90.00
_cell.angle_gamma   90.00
#
_symmetry.space_group_name_H-M   'P 1'
#
loop_
_entity.id
_entity.type
_entity.pdbx_description
1 polymer ?
#
loop_
_entity_poly.entity_id
_entity_poly.type
_entity_poly.pdbx_seq_one_letter_code
_entity_poly.pdbx_strand_id
1 'polypeptide(L)'
;MNRDALVSCLLGGALGDSLGLPAENMSASRIDRRWQEPLRHRFFGKRGMVSDDTEHAVMTLLSIRESGGEIDRFTKALARRLRWWLAGLPAGIGSATARSIAKLWFGANPARSGVWSAGNGPMMRAAVIGVEYGQDPERRESFTNASTRITHSDPRAAEAARLIAEAAALAAGGEQSEETILRTLGAKLESSEMKERFAVLHASLAAGEAVRVFADRIGRKEGFVSGFAPDSAAVALCAWLRHRQDFRATVEAVVRCGGDTDTVAFIAGSLAGVDCGVEGMPLDWVEGLRDYPLNAQALQRTETLRYPNWPGSLFRNSFFFAVVVGHIFRRFFPPY
;
A
#
# COMPACT_ATOMS: atom_id res chain seq x y z
N MET A 1 -8.70 10.15 -18.35
CA MET A 1 -8.03 9.03 -17.64
C MET A 1 -6.53 9.29 -17.68
N ASN A 2 -5.90 9.57 -16.54
CA ASN A 2 -4.47 9.85 -16.48
C ASN A 2 -3.70 8.52 -16.44
N ARG A 3 -3.50 7.93 -17.63
CA ARG A 3 -2.85 6.61 -17.80
C ARG A 3 -1.48 6.57 -17.14
N ASP A 4 -0.74 7.67 -17.23
CA ASP A 4 0.61 7.79 -16.67
C ASP A 4 0.56 7.85 -15.14
N ALA A 5 -0.46 8.49 -14.55
CA ALA A 5 -0.67 8.44 -13.11
C ALA A 5 -1.01 7.04 -12.60
N LEU A 6 -1.80 6.23 -13.33
CA LEU A 6 -2.08 4.84 -12.92
C LEU A 6 -0.82 3.97 -12.96
N VAL A 7 -0.01 4.10 -14.01
CA VAL A 7 1.28 3.42 -14.12
C VAL A 7 2.17 3.82 -12.95
N SER A 8 2.29 5.12 -12.69
CA SER A 8 3.18 5.64 -11.66
C SER A 8 2.70 5.29 -10.25
N CYS A 9 1.38 5.27 -10.02
CA CYS A 9 0.79 4.78 -8.77
C CYS A 9 1.12 3.31 -8.52
N LEU A 10 0.88 2.43 -9.51
CA LEU A 10 1.13 0.99 -9.35
C LEU A 10 2.61 0.67 -9.21
N LEU A 11 3.46 1.25 -10.07
CA LEU A 11 4.90 1.02 -10.03
C LEU A 11 5.50 1.60 -8.74
N GLY A 12 5.11 2.83 -8.37
CA GLY A 12 5.57 3.47 -7.14
C GLY A 12 5.18 2.69 -5.88
N GLY A 13 3.93 2.23 -5.82
CA GLY A 13 3.49 1.33 -4.76
C GLY A 13 4.28 0.03 -4.71
N ALA A 14 4.47 -0.64 -5.86
CA ALA A 14 5.21 -1.89 -5.93
C ALA A 14 6.69 -1.76 -5.56
N LEU A 15 7.32 -0.62 -5.87
CA LEU A 15 8.67 -0.32 -5.40
C LEU A 15 8.69 -0.13 -3.88
N GLY A 16 7.73 0.62 -3.32
CA GLY A 16 7.56 0.81 -1.89
C GLY A 16 7.41 -0.52 -1.13
N ASP A 17 6.45 -1.34 -1.55
CA ASP A 17 6.24 -2.72 -1.09
C ASP A 17 7.55 -3.52 -1.15
N SER A 18 8.14 -3.66 -2.35
CA SER A 18 9.32 -4.50 -2.54
C SER A 18 10.55 -4.05 -1.73
N LEU A 19 10.69 -2.76 -1.44
CA LEU A 19 11.80 -2.22 -0.65
C LEU A 19 11.52 -2.27 0.86
N GLY A 20 10.24 -2.16 1.25
CA GLY A 20 9.78 -2.26 2.64
C GLY A 20 9.65 -3.68 3.15
N LEU A 21 9.30 -4.64 2.31
CA LEU A 21 9.05 -6.03 2.67
C LEU A 21 10.24 -6.73 3.37
N PRO A 22 11.52 -6.52 2.97
CA PRO A 22 12.65 -7.05 3.72
C PRO A 22 12.79 -6.49 5.16
N ALA A 23 12.14 -5.37 5.49
CA ALA A 23 12.15 -4.73 6.81
C ALA A 23 10.89 -5.03 7.63
N GLU A 24 9.90 -5.70 7.04
CA GLU A 24 8.61 -5.95 7.67
C GLU A 24 8.80 -6.59 9.06
N ASN A 25 8.10 -6.05 10.05
CA ASN A 25 8.16 -6.41 11.47
C ASN A 25 9.51 -6.15 12.17
N MET A 26 10.44 -5.40 11.56
CA MET A 26 11.67 -4.92 12.22
C MET A 26 11.44 -3.57 12.89
N SER A 27 12.07 -3.31 14.04
CA SER A 27 12.11 -1.96 14.61
C SER A 27 13.05 -1.05 13.81
N ALA A 28 12.80 0.26 13.83
CA ALA A 28 13.66 1.27 13.22
C ALA A 28 15.13 1.11 13.65
N SER A 29 15.38 0.93 14.95
CA SER A 29 16.73 0.70 15.50
C SER A 29 17.43 -0.56 14.97
N ARG A 30 16.67 -1.59 14.58
CA ARG A 30 17.21 -2.81 13.97
C ARG A 30 17.50 -2.59 12.48
N ILE A 31 16.65 -1.82 11.80
CA ILE A 31 16.85 -1.40 10.42
C ILE A 31 18.14 -0.58 10.31
N ASP A 32 18.32 0.44 11.13
CA ASP A 32 19.51 1.32 11.08
C ASP A 32 20.83 0.57 11.25
N ARG A 33 20.87 -0.30 12.25
CA ARG A 33 22.04 -1.15 12.52
C ARG A 33 22.37 -2.08 11.36
N ARG A 34 21.34 -2.69 10.76
CA ARG A 34 21.53 -3.70 9.71
C ARG A 34 21.79 -3.07 8.35
N TRP A 35 21.21 -1.90 8.09
CA TRP A 35 21.14 -1.26 6.79
C TRP A 35 21.74 0.14 6.87
N GLN A 36 23.06 0.21 6.99
CA GLN A 36 23.78 1.50 6.97
C GLN A 36 23.86 2.11 5.55
N GLU A 37 23.81 1.25 4.53
CA GLU A 37 23.76 1.67 3.12
C GLU A 37 22.37 2.24 2.74
N PRO A 38 22.29 3.04 1.67
CA PRO A 38 21.03 3.44 1.06
C PRO A 38 20.09 2.27 0.78
N LEU A 39 18.78 2.55 0.74
CA LEU A 39 17.79 1.51 0.54
C LEU A 39 17.95 0.90 -0.87
N ARG A 40 17.86 -0.42 -0.91
CA ARG A 40 17.96 -1.23 -2.13
C ARG A 40 17.20 -2.53 -1.93
N HIS A 41 16.88 -3.21 -3.02
CA HIS A 41 16.29 -4.54 -3.00
C HIS A 41 17.19 -5.57 -2.29
N ARG A 42 16.58 -6.50 -1.53
CA ARG A 42 17.32 -7.43 -0.64
C ARG A 42 16.96 -8.90 -0.78
N PHE A 43 16.05 -9.27 -1.68
CA PHE A 43 15.72 -10.67 -1.91
C PHE A 43 16.70 -11.33 -2.90
N PHE A 44 16.31 -12.50 -3.42
CA PHE A 44 17.18 -13.41 -4.16
C PHE A 44 18.02 -12.69 -5.23
N GLY A 45 19.35 -12.69 -5.06
CA GLY A 45 20.27 -12.00 -5.96
C GLY A 45 20.20 -10.46 -5.92
N LYS A 46 19.81 -9.86 -4.78
CA LYS A 46 19.52 -8.42 -4.61
C LYS A 46 18.40 -7.93 -5.52
N ARG A 47 17.44 -8.80 -5.84
CA ARG A 47 16.25 -8.47 -6.63
C ARG A 47 15.07 -8.15 -5.70
N GLY A 48 14.13 -7.37 -6.22
CA GLY A 48 12.88 -7.03 -5.58
C GLY A 48 11.81 -8.08 -5.84
N MET A 49 10.97 -8.31 -4.83
CA MET A 49 9.76 -9.13 -4.89
C MET A 49 8.64 -8.38 -4.18
N VAL A 50 7.40 -8.55 -4.64
CA VAL A 50 6.23 -7.83 -4.09
C VAL A 50 5.45 -8.69 -3.11
N SER A 51 4.70 -8.07 -2.19
CA SER A 51 3.81 -8.73 -1.24
C SER A 51 2.38 -8.81 -1.76
N ASP A 52 1.43 -9.14 -0.87
CA ASP A 52 0.00 -9.05 -1.13
C ASP A 52 -0.48 -7.62 -1.41
N ASP A 53 0.26 -6.58 -1.01
CA ASP A 53 -0.03 -5.18 -1.30
C ASP A 53 -0.18 -4.92 -2.79
N THR A 54 0.89 -5.20 -3.55
CA THR A 54 0.90 -5.01 -5.00
C THR A 54 -0.10 -5.95 -5.68
N GLU A 55 -0.23 -7.19 -5.20
CA GLU A 55 -1.18 -8.16 -5.77
C GLU A 55 -2.63 -7.65 -5.63
N HIS A 56 -3.00 -7.12 -4.47
CA HIS A 56 -4.30 -6.51 -4.21
C HIS A 56 -4.56 -5.28 -5.08
N ALA A 57 -3.55 -4.43 -5.25
CA ALA A 57 -3.64 -3.24 -6.11
C ALA A 57 -3.92 -3.62 -7.57
N VAL A 58 -3.18 -4.59 -8.10
CA VAL A 58 -3.37 -5.11 -9.46
C VAL A 58 -4.73 -5.78 -9.62
N MET A 59 -5.15 -6.63 -8.68
CA MET A 59 -6.48 -7.24 -8.71
C MET A 59 -7.61 -6.21 -8.66
N THR A 60 -7.38 -5.08 -7.98
CA THR A 60 -8.34 -3.96 -7.91
C THR A 60 -8.48 -3.29 -9.27
N LEU A 61 -7.36 -2.91 -9.90
CA LEU A 61 -7.37 -2.32 -11.25
C LEU A 61 -8.08 -3.24 -12.26
N LEU A 62 -7.75 -4.53 -12.26
CA LEU A 62 -8.36 -5.49 -13.16
C LEU A 62 -9.86 -5.67 -12.92
N SER A 63 -10.30 -5.54 -11.66
CA SER A 63 -11.73 -5.62 -11.31
C SER A 63 -12.49 -4.36 -11.71
N ILE A 64 -11.88 -3.19 -11.62
CA ILE A 64 -12.48 -1.94 -12.12
C ILE A 64 -12.69 -2.03 -13.63
N ARG A 65 -11.69 -2.50 -14.37
CA ARG A 65 -11.80 -2.66 -15.83
C ARG A 65 -12.86 -3.65 -16.24
N GLU A 66 -12.93 -4.80 -15.56
CA GLU A 66 -13.96 -5.80 -15.82
C GLU A 66 -15.37 -5.29 -15.49
N SER A 67 -15.49 -4.41 -14.49
CA SER A 67 -16.80 -3.93 -14.07
C SER A 67 -17.45 -2.97 -15.06
N GLY A 68 -16.66 -2.30 -15.91
CA GLY A 68 -17.15 -1.23 -16.78
C GLY A 68 -17.69 -0.02 -16.01
N GLY A 69 -17.24 0.19 -14.76
CA GLY A 69 -17.73 1.24 -13.88
C GLY A 69 -18.95 0.87 -13.03
N GLU A 70 -19.44 -0.36 -13.11
CA GLU A 70 -20.58 -0.84 -12.30
C GLU A 70 -20.12 -1.40 -10.95
N ILE A 71 -20.59 -0.82 -9.84
CA ILE A 71 -20.13 -1.15 -8.48
C ILE A 71 -20.38 -2.61 -8.08
N ASP A 72 -21.53 -3.18 -8.47
CA ASP A 72 -21.88 -4.57 -8.17
C ASP A 72 -21.00 -5.55 -8.94
N ARG A 73 -20.68 -5.22 -10.20
CA ARG A 73 -19.78 -6.03 -11.02
C ARG A 73 -18.35 -5.95 -10.48
N PHE A 74 -17.90 -4.76 -10.09
CA PHE A 74 -16.60 -4.55 -9.44
C PHE A 74 -16.48 -5.39 -8.17
N THR A 75 -17.47 -5.31 -7.30
CA THR A 75 -17.50 -6.02 -6.02
C THR A 75 -17.42 -7.53 -6.23
N LYS A 76 -18.19 -8.09 -7.16
CA LYS A 76 -18.15 -9.53 -7.52
C LYS A 76 -16.81 -9.92 -8.15
N ALA A 77 -16.28 -9.09 -9.04
CA ALA A 77 -15.02 -9.33 -9.75
C ALA A 77 -13.83 -9.34 -8.78
N LEU A 78 -13.76 -8.39 -7.86
CA LEU A 78 -12.71 -8.31 -6.84
C LEU A 78 -12.82 -9.45 -5.84
N ALA A 79 -14.02 -9.74 -5.32
CA ALA A 79 -14.22 -10.88 -4.42
C ALA A 79 -13.87 -12.22 -5.07
N ARG A 80 -14.17 -12.41 -6.35
CA ARG A 80 -13.75 -13.60 -7.11
C ARG A 80 -12.22 -13.68 -7.22
N ARG A 81 -11.53 -12.58 -7.54
CA ARG A 81 -10.07 -12.55 -7.62
C ARG A 81 -9.42 -12.86 -6.27
N LEU A 82 -9.89 -12.25 -5.18
CA LEU A 82 -9.39 -12.51 -3.82
C LEU A 82 -9.57 -13.98 -3.39
N ARG A 83 -10.71 -14.61 -3.72
CA ARG A 83 -10.93 -16.05 -3.44
C ARG A 83 -9.87 -16.93 -4.10
N TRP A 84 -9.65 -16.75 -5.40
CA TRP A 84 -8.70 -17.55 -6.16
C TRP A 84 -7.25 -17.18 -5.84
N TRP A 85 -6.98 -15.93 -5.49
CA TRP A 85 -5.71 -15.50 -4.96
C TRP A 85 -5.33 -16.30 -3.70
N LEU A 86 -6.25 -16.44 -2.73
CA LEU A 86 -5.99 -17.26 -1.53
C LEU A 86 -5.71 -18.73 -1.86
N ALA A 87 -6.37 -19.28 -2.90
CA ALA A 87 -6.08 -20.64 -3.37
C ALA A 87 -4.66 -20.80 -3.95
N GLY A 88 -4.02 -19.70 -4.34
CA GLY A 88 -2.61 -19.66 -4.73
C GLY A 88 -1.63 -19.71 -3.55
N LEU A 89 -2.11 -19.80 -2.30
CA LEU A 89 -1.30 -19.86 -1.08
C LEU A 89 -0.31 -18.68 -0.94
N PRO A 90 -0.79 -17.43 -0.93
CA PRO A 90 0.07 -16.27 -0.77
C PRO A 90 0.78 -16.28 0.60
N ALA A 91 2.02 -15.80 0.64
CA ALA A 91 2.75 -15.59 1.89
C ALA A 91 2.42 -14.19 2.45
N GLY A 92 2.48 -14.03 3.78
CA GLY A 92 2.30 -12.73 4.43
C GLY A 92 0.85 -12.27 4.64
N ILE A 93 -0.15 -13.06 4.26
CA ILE A 93 -1.56 -12.64 4.35
C ILE A 93 -2.00 -12.25 5.78
N GLY A 94 -2.55 -11.04 5.91
CA GLY A 94 -3.17 -10.57 7.14
C GLY A 94 -4.39 -11.41 7.58
N SER A 95 -4.51 -11.67 8.88
CA SER A 95 -5.55 -12.54 9.45
C SER A 95 -6.98 -12.08 9.13
N ALA A 96 -7.23 -10.77 9.08
CA ALA A 96 -8.52 -10.20 8.73
C ALA A 96 -8.91 -10.53 7.28
N THR A 97 -7.98 -10.28 6.34
CA THR A 97 -8.13 -10.61 4.92
C THR A 97 -8.38 -12.11 4.73
N ALA A 98 -7.57 -12.97 5.35
CA ALA A 98 -7.72 -14.43 5.26
C ALA A 98 -9.12 -14.90 5.72
N ARG A 99 -9.58 -14.41 6.88
CA ARG A 99 -10.89 -14.75 7.43
C ARG A 99 -12.04 -14.26 6.54
N SER A 100 -11.93 -13.06 5.98
CA SER A 100 -12.95 -12.55 5.06
C SER A 100 -13.00 -13.33 3.75
N ILE A 101 -11.85 -13.73 3.19
CA ILE A 101 -11.82 -14.55 1.99
C ILE A 101 -12.36 -15.96 2.28
N ALA A 102 -12.09 -16.52 3.46
CA ALA A 102 -12.71 -17.78 3.89
C ALA A 102 -14.25 -17.67 3.90
N LYS A 103 -14.83 -16.58 4.45
CA LYS A 103 -16.27 -16.33 4.37
C LYS A 103 -16.80 -16.30 2.93
N LEU A 104 -16.05 -15.68 1.99
CA LEU A 104 -16.42 -15.66 0.57
C LEU A 104 -16.45 -17.07 -0.04
N TRP A 105 -15.53 -17.95 0.35
CA TRP A 105 -15.54 -19.35 -0.06
C TRP A 105 -16.77 -20.11 0.44
N PHE A 106 -17.26 -19.77 1.63
CA PHE A 106 -18.50 -20.32 2.20
C PHE A 106 -19.77 -19.58 1.74
N GLY A 107 -19.71 -18.81 0.65
CA GLY A 107 -20.89 -18.21 0.02
C GLY A 107 -21.38 -16.91 0.66
N ALA A 108 -20.60 -16.27 1.55
CA ALA A 108 -20.95 -14.96 2.07
C ALA A 108 -21.04 -13.91 0.94
N ASN A 109 -22.04 -13.03 1.03
CA ASN A 109 -22.16 -11.90 0.12
C ASN A 109 -20.91 -10.99 0.25
N PRO A 110 -20.20 -10.67 -0.84
CA PRO A 110 -19.04 -9.78 -0.83
C PRO A 110 -19.26 -8.42 -0.15
N ALA A 111 -20.47 -7.86 -0.20
CA ALA A 111 -20.78 -6.61 0.46
C ALA A 111 -20.80 -6.72 2.01
N ARG A 112 -20.77 -7.94 2.55
CA ARG A 112 -20.87 -8.26 3.99
C ARG A 112 -19.82 -9.28 4.46
N SER A 113 -18.82 -9.61 3.63
CA SER A 113 -17.80 -10.61 3.96
C SER A 113 -16.69 -10.06 4.87
N GLY A 114 -16.60 -8.73 5.03
CA GLY A 114 -15.66 -8.08 5.92
C GLY A 114 -15.69 -8.63 7.36
N VAL A 115 -14.56 -8.54 8.03
CA VAL A 115 -14.46 -8.77 9.48
C VAL A 115 -14.21 -7.46 10.21
N TRP A 116 -14.61 -7.40 11.47
CA TRP A 116 -14.39 -6.22 12.32
C TRP A 116 -12.90 -6.11 12.64
N SER A 117 -12.18 -5.35 11.81
CA SER A 117 -10.75 -5.14 11.86
C SER A 117 -10.44 -3.74 11.39
N ALA A 118 -9.67 -3.00 12.18
CA ALA A 118 -9.09 -1.70 11.80
C ALA A 118 -7.68 -1.85 11.19
N GLY A 119 -7.44 -2.95 10.46
CA GLY A 119 -6.20 -3.20 9.74
C GLY A 119 -6.10 -2.39 8.44
N ASN A 120 -4.87 -2.18 7.97
CA ASN A 120 -4.53 -1.35 6.81
C ASN A 120 -4.75 -2.02 5.44
N GLY A 121 -5.09 -3.31 5.38
CA GLY A 121 -5.30 -4.06 4.13
C GLY A 121 -6.22 -3.42 3.06
N PRO A 122 -7.23 -2.59 3.41
CA PRO A 122 -7.99 -1.84 2.41
C PRO A 122 -7.21 -0.73 1.69
N MET A 123 -6.22 -0.12 2.34
CA MET A 123 -5.45 0.99 1.77
C MET A 123 -4.54 0.57 0.62
N MET A 124 -4.09 -0.69 0.62
CA MET A 124 -3.36 -1.33 -0.49
C MET A 124 -4.11 -1.22 -1.83
N ARG A 125 -5.44 -1.09 -1.78
CA ARG A 125 -6.32 -0.98 -2.96
C ARG A 125 -6.78 0.45 -3.23
N ALA A 126 -6.71 1.32 -2.23
CA ALA A 126 -7.34 2.63 -2.23
C ALA A 126 -6.67 3.61 -3.19
N ALA A 127 -5.34 3.63 -3.26
CA ALA A 127 -4.62 4.56 -4.12
C ALA A 127 -5.01 4.40 -5.61
N VAL A 128 -5.09 3.16 -6.10
CA VAL A 128 -5.52 2.84 -7.47
C VAL A 128 -6.93 3.34 -7.75
N ILE A 129 -7.86 3.15 -6.82
CA ILE A 129 -9.24 3.65 -6.93
C ILE A 129 -9.25 5.19 -6.97
N GLY A 130 -8.42 5.82 -6.14
CA GLY A 130 -8.24 7.27 -6.10
C GLY A 130 -7.79 7.87 -7.41
N VAL A 131 -6.76 7.29 -8.04
CA VAL A 131 -6.27 7.75 -9.35
C VAL A 131 -7.30 7.49 -10.46
N GLU A 132 -7.91 6.31 -10.49
CA GLU A 132 -8.89 5.93 -11.52
C GLU A 132 -10.11 6.86 -11.52
N TYR A 133 -10.65 7.15 -10.33
CA TYR A 133 -11.81 8.02 -10.14
C TYR A 133 -11.43 9.40 -9.61
N GLY A 134 -10.27 9.94 -10.02
CA GLY A 134 -9.77 11.22 -9.51
C GLY A 134 -10.73 12.40 -9.73
N GLN A 135 -11.44 12.40 -10.85
CA GLN A 135 -12.41 13.45 -11.23
C GLN A 135 -13.86 13.14 -10.82
N ASP A 136 -14.09 12.00 -10.16
CA ASP A 136 -15.43 11.55 -9.76
C ASP A 136 -15.43 11.17 -8.27
N PRO A 137 -15.66 12.13 -7.37
CA PRO A 137 -15.60 11.89 -5.93
C PRO A 137 -16.64 10.87 -5.45
N GLU A 138 -17.82 10.81 -6.07
CA GLU A 138 -18.88 9.87 -5.71
C GLU A 138 -18.48 8.42 -6.07
N ARG A 139 -17.93 8.20 -7.27
CA ARG A 139 -17.38 6.89 -7.65
C ARG A 139 -16.17 6.53 -6.81
N ARG A 140 -15.25 7.47 -6.56
CA ARG A 140 -14.08 7.24 -5.71
C ARG A 140 -14.49 6.74 -4.32
N GLU A 141 -15.44 7.41 -3.68
CA GLU A 141 -15.93 7.01 -2.36
C GLU A 141 -16.66 5.67 -2.40
N SER A 142 -17.60 5.49 -3.33
CA SER A 142 -18.40 4.27 -3.41
C SER A 142 -17.57 3.02 -3.73
N PHE A 143 -16.62 3.10 -4.66
CA PHE A 143 -15.70 2.00 -4.98
C PHE A 143 -14.72 1.70 -3.84
N THR A 144 -14.20 2.73 -3.16
CA THR A 144 -13.32 2.54 -2.00
C THR A 144 -14.06 1.84 -0.86
N ASN A 145 -15.29 2.24 -0.59
CA ASN A 145 -16.15 1.61 0.41
C ASN A 145 -16.51 0.17 0.04
N ALA A 146 -16.86 -0.10 -1.22
CA ALA A 146 -17.12 -1.45 -1.72
C ALA A 146 -15.89 -2.35 -1.59
N SER A 147 -14.71 -1.88 -2.02
CA SER A 147 -13.43 -2.60 -1.91
C SER A 147 -13.03 -2.89 -0.46
N THR A 148 -13.34 -1.97 0.45
CA THR A 148 -13.07 -2.11 1.88
C THR A 148 -13.96 -3.21 2.49
N ARG A 149 -15.28 -3.10 2.30
CA ARG A 149 -16.29 -3.99 2.92
C ARG A 149 -16.15 -5.47 2.58
N ILE A 150 -15.46 -5.79 1.49
CA ILE A 150 -15.13 -7.19 1.14
C ILE A 150 -14.25 -7.84 2.22
N THR A 151 -13.35 -7.08 2.86
CA THR A 151 -12.34 -7.61 3.79
C THR A 151 -12.41 -7.01 5.20
N HIS A 152 -12.78 -5.75 5.32
CA HIS A 152 -12.78 -5.01 6.58
C HIS A 152 -14.12 -4.30 6.77
N SER A 153 -14.70 -4.41 7.97
CA SER A 153 -15.97 -3.78 8.32
C SER A 153 -15.85 -2.70 9.40
N ASP A 154 -14.66 -2.48 9.95
CA ASP A 154 -14.43 -1.42 10.94
C ASP A 154 -14.42 -0.05 10.22
N PRO A 155 -15.18 0.95 10.70
CA PRO A 155 -15.24 2.28 10.09
C PRO A 155 -13.88 2.97 9.95
N ARG A 156 -12.93 2.72 10.87
CA ARG A 156 -11.60 3.34 10.83
C ARG A 156 -10.78 2.85 9.65
N ALA A 157 -10.94 1.58 9.25
CA ALA A 157 -10.30 1.07 8.04
C ALA A 157 -10.91 1.69 6.77
N ALA A 158 -12.22 1.93 6.76
CA ALA A 158 -12.91 2.58 5.64
C ALA A 158 -12.56 4.08 5.52
N GLU A 159 -12.48 4.79 6.64
CA GLU A 159 -12.00 6.17 6.70
C GLU A 159 -10.56 6.28 6.17
N ALA A 160 -9.64 5.47 6.69
CA ALA A 160 -8.25 5.47 6.26
C ALA A 160 -8.11 5.17 4.75
N ALA A 161 -8.85 4.19 4.23
CA ALA A 161 -8.90 3.90 2.80
C ALA A 161 -9.43 5.08 1.98
N ARG A 162 -10.53 5.73 2.41
CA ARG A 162 -11.06 6.92 1.71
C ARG A 162 -10.06 8.07 1.71
N LEU A 163 -9.33 8.29 2.81
CA LEU A 163 -8.29 9.32 2.87
C LEU A 163 -7.15 9.06 1.89
N ILE A 164 -6.67 7.82 1.78
CA ILE A 164 -5.63 7.47 0.80
C ILE A 164 -6.14 7.60 -0.64
N ALA A 165 -7.38 7.17 -0.91
CA ALA A 165 -7.99 7.36 -2.23
C ALA A 165 -8.11 8.86 -2.58
N GLU A 166 -8.48 9.70 -1.62
CA GLU A 166 -8.55 11.15 -1.81
C GLU A 166 -7.17 11.77 -2.06
N ALA A 167 -6.16 11.39 -1.28
CA ALA A 167 -4.79 11.85 -1.47
C ALA A 167 -4.25 11.48 -2.85
N ALA A 168 -4.52 10.26 -3.32
CA ALA A 168 -4.13 9.81 -4.65
C ALA A 168 -4.86 10.57 -5.77
N ALA A 169 -6.14 10.91 -5.56
CA ALA A 169 -6.90 11.75 -6.50
C ALA A 169 -6.33 13.17 -6.59
N LEU A 170 -5.96 13.78 -5.45
CA LEU A 170 -5.33 15.10 -5.39
C LEU A 170 -3.96 15.09 -6.09
N ALA A 171 -3.12 14.09 -5.81
CA ALA A 171 -1.84 13.89 -6.48
C ALA A 171 -2.03 13.77 -8.00
N ALA A 172 -2.97 12.93 -8.45
CA ALA A 172 -3.24 12.71 -9.87
C ALA A 172 -3.84 13.93 -10.58
N GLY A 173 -4.50 14.81 -9.82
CA GLY A 173 -4.97 16.13 -10.25
C GLY A 173 -3.88 17.19 -10.28
N GLY A 174 -2.66 16.88 -9.83
CA GLY A 174 -1.52 17.78 -9.81
C GLY A 174 -1.52 18.80 -8.68
N GLU A 175 -2.37 18.65 -7.66
CA GLU A 175 -2.39 19.57 -6.51
C GLU A 175 -1.04 19.52 -5.76
N GLN A 176 -0.43 20.70 -5.57
CA GLN A 176 0.88 20.85 -4.91
C GLN A 176 0.79 21.63 -3.60
N SER A 177 -0.30 22.35 -3.35
CA SER A 177 -0.46 23.17 -2.16
C SER A 177 -0.72 22.29 -0.95
N GLU A 178 0.27 22.22 -0.05
CA GLU A 178 0.16 21.50 1.22
C GLU A 178 -1.09 21.95 2.01
N GLU A 179 -1.35 23.26 2.07
CA GLU A 179 -2.54 23.80 2.75
C GLU A 179 -3.85 23.28 2.14
N THR A 180 -3.94 23.22 0.81
CA THR A 180 -5.15 22.75 0.13
C THR A 180 -5.36 21.27 0.36
N ILE A 181 -4.28 20.47 0.30
CA ILE A 181 -4.32 19.03 0.55
C ILE A 181 -4.75 18.78 2.01
N LEU A 182 -4.10 19.44 2.97
CA LEU A 182 -4.39 19.28 4.40
C LEU A 182 -5.83 19.69 4.73
N ARG A 183 -6.32 20.81 4.19
CA ARG A 183 -7.71 21.24 4.36
C ARG A 183 -8.70 20.23 3.78
N THR A 184 -8.42 19.70 2.59
CA THR A 184 -9.31 18.76 1.89
C THR A 184 -9.39 17.42 2.61
N LEU A 185 -8.24 16.86 3.01
CA LEU A 185 -8.18 15.62 3.78
C LEU A 185 -8.77 15.82 5.19
N GLY A 186 -8.48 16.94 5.83
CA GLY A 186 -9.01 17.30 7.15
C GLY A 186 -10.53 17.37 7.21
N ALA A 187 -11.17 17.87 6.13
CA ALA A 187 -12.63 17.93 6.02
C ALA A 187 -13.31 16.55 5.94
N LYS A 188 -12.55 15.47 5.66
CA LYS A 188 -13.06 14.09 5.55
C LYS A 188 -12.82 13.24 6.80
N LEU A 189 -12.25 13.81 7.86
CA LEU A 189 -11.95 13.08 9.09
C LEU A 189 -13.22 12.84 9.92
N GLU A 190 -13.43 11.59 10.31
CA GLU A 190 -14.57 11.10 11.06
C GLU A 190 -14.16 10.63 12.45
N SER A 191 -13.18 9.71 12.56
CA SER A 191 -12.80 9.11 13.85
C SER A 191 -11.92 10.01 14.71
N SER A 192 -12.01 9.85 16.03
CA SER A 192 -11.11 10.48 17.01
C SER A 192 -9.66 10.12 16.73
N GLU A 193 -9.39 8.85 16.47
CA GLU A 193 -8.04 8.34 16.27
C GLU A 193 -7.35 8.99 15.06
N MET A 194 -8.08 9.18 13.96
CA MET A 194 -7.53 9.83 12.78
C MET A 194 -7.42 11.35 12.96
N LYS A 195 -8.39 12.00 13.62
CA LYS A 195 -8.33 13.44 13.96
C LYS A 195 -7.11 13.79 14.81
N GLU A 196 -6.83 13.00 15.85
CA GLU A 196 -5.66 13.19 16.70
C GLU A 196 -4.36 13.06 15.91
N ARG A 197 -4.22 12.01 15.10
CA ARG A 197 -3.04 11.79 14.25
C ARG A 197 -2.84 12.90 13.23
N PHE A 198 -3.94 13.36 12.62
CA PHE A 198 -3.90 14.42 11.63
C PHE A 198 -3.50 15.77 12.23
N ALA A 199 -3.93 16.07 13.46
CA ALA A 199 -3.48 17.26 14.19
C ALA A 199 -1.98 17.20 14.49
N VAL A 200 -1.47 16.05 14.93
CA VAL A 200 -0.02 15.84 15.16
C VAL A 200 0.76 15.91 13.86
N LEU A 201 0.23 15.37 12.75
CA LEU A 201 0.82 15.44 11.42
C LEU A 201 0.98 16.89 10.98
N HIS A 202 -0.07 17.69 11.12
CA HIS A 202 -0.06 19.11 10.74
C HIS A 202 0.99 19.89 11.53
N ALA A 203 1.11 19.64 12.84
CA ALA A 203 2.14 20.25 13.67
C ALA A 203 3.55 19.78 13.28
N SER A 204 3.72 18.50 12.94
CA SER A 204 5.02 17.91 12.57
C SER A 204 5.53 18.42 11.22
N LEU A 205 4.63 18.59 10.24
CA LEU A 205 4.95 19.20 8.94
C LEU A 205 5.40 20.66 9.14
N ALA A 206 4.61 21.45 9.86
CA ALA A 206 4.94 22.86 10.15
C ALA A 206 6.27 23.02 10.91
N ALA A 207 6.58 22.10 11.83
CA ALA A 207 7.82 22.12 12.60
C ALA A 207 9.04 21.60 11.83
N GLY A 208 8.87 21.07 10.62
CA GLY A 208 10.00 20.48 9.92
C GLY A 208 10.50 19.20 10.59
N GLU A 209 9.66 18.43 11.28
CA GLU A 209 10.07 17.19 11.96
C GLU A 209 10.35 16.05 10.98
N ALA A 210 11.30 15.17 11.31
CA ALA A 210 11.51 13.96 10.52
C ALA A 210 10.29 13.02 10.65
N VAL A 211 9.95 12.29 9.57
CA VAL A 211 8.81 11.35 9.55
C VAL A 211 8.86 10.35 10.70
N ARG A 212 10.06 9.89 11.08
CA ARG A 212 10.24 8.98 12.21
C ARG A 212 9.84 9.59 13.55
N VAL A 213 10.20 10.85 13.80
CA VAL A 213 9.81 11.56 15.03
C VAL A 213 8.29 11.67 15.12
N PHE A 214 7.64 12.00 14.00
CA PHE A 214 6.20 11.98 13.90
C PHE A 214 5.61 10.58 14.17
N ALA A 215 6.14 9.55 13.52
CA ALA A 215 5.69 8.17 13.67
C ALA A 215 5.79 7.69 15.13
N ASP A 216 6.88 8.04 15.83
CA ASP A 216 7.10 7.69 17.24
C ASP A 216 6.09 8.38 18.18
N ARG A 217 5.63 9.59 17.84
CA ARG A 217 4.63 10.33 18.63
C ARG A 217 3.22 9.76 18.51
N ILE A 218 2.85 9.26 17.33
CA ILE A 218 1.50 8.68 17.09
C ILE A 218 1.44 7.18 17.33
N GLY A 219 2.58 6.50 17.25
CA GLY A 219 2.70 5.07 17.42
C GLY A 219 2.57 4.64 18.87
N ARG A 220 2.13 3.40 19.08
CA ARG A 220 2.07 2.81 20.43
C ARG A 220 3.43 2.35 20.96
N LYS A 221 4.43 2.27 20.07
CA LYS A 221 5.77 1.78 20.35
C LYS A 221 6.76 2.56 19.48
N GLU A 222 7.77 3.13 20.13
CA GLU A 222 8.85 3.84 19.45
C GLU A 222 9.57 2.95 18.43
N GLY A 223 9.85 3.51 17.26
CA GLY A 223 10.49 2.87 16.12
C GLY A 223 9.68 1.70 15.56
N PHE A 224 8.36 1.74 15.67
CA PHE A 224 7.48 0.66 15.19
C PHE A 224 6.09 1.18 14.77
N VAL A 225 5.85 1.28 13.47
CA VAL A 225 4.54 1.60 12.91
C VAL A 225 3.73 0.31 12.79
N SER A 226 2.60 0.22 13.49
CA SER A 226 1.74 -0.97 13.42
C SER A 226 0.89 -1.00 12.14
N GLY A 227 0.33 -2.16 11.82
CA GLY A 227 -0.68 -2.30 10.74
C GLY A 227 -2.06 -1.74 11.07
N PHE A 228 -2.18 -0.89 12.10
CA PHE A 228 -3.40 -0.18 12.44
C PHE A 228 -3.66 0.92 11.40
N ALA A 229 -4.81 0.89 10.74
CA ALA A 229 -5.07 1.71 9.56
C ALA A 229 -4.86 3.22 9.78
N PRO A 230 -5.30 3.85 10.89
CA PRO A 230 -5.00 5.25 11.16
C PRO A 230 -3.49 5.56 11.30
N ASP A 231 -2.70 4.68 11.93
CA ASP A 231 -1.25 4.86 12.06
C ASP A 231 -0.60 4.82 10.67
N SER A 232 -0.88 3.76 9.91
CA SER A 232 -0.31 3.55 8.57
C SER A 232 -0.68 4.68 7.61
N ALA A 233 -1.95 5.14 7.62
CA ALA A 233 -2.40 6.26 6.80
C ALA A 233 -1.65 7.55 7.15
N ALA A 234 -1.57 7.88 8.44
CA ALA A 234 -0.95 9.12 8.88
C ALA A 234 0.55 9.14 8.58
N VAL A 235 1.29 8.05 8.80
CA VAL A 235 2.72 7.95 8.47
C VAL A 235 2.95 8.07 6.97
N ALA A 236 2.18 7.36 6.15
CA ALA A 236 2.32 7.45 4.70
C ALA A 236 2.03 8.86 4.17
N LEU A 237 0.97 9.51 4.65
CA LEU A 237 0.62 10.89 4.30
C LEU A 237 1.70 11.88 4.76
N CYS A 238 2.23 11.73 5.98
CA CYS A 238 3.30 12.59 6.48
C CYS A 238 4.57 12.47 5.63
N ALA A 239 4.97 11.25 5.28
CA ALA A 239 6.15 11.03 4.43
C ALA A 239 5.96 11.65 3.04
N TRP A 240 4.80 11.42 2.42
CA TRP A 240 4.46 11.96 1.12
C TRP A 240 4.42 13.49 1.10
N LEU A 241 3.78 14.12 2.09
CA LEU A 241 3.70 15.58 2.21
C LEU A 241 5.04 16.21 2.56
N ARG A 242 5.88 15.52 3.33
CA ARG A 242 7.20 16.05 3.70
C ARG A 242 8.21 15.98 2.55
N HIS A 243 8.12 14.93 1.74
CA HIS A 243 9.08 14.65 0.67
C HIS A 243 8.41 14.74 -0.72
N ARG A 244 7.48 15.69 -0.87
CA ARG A 244 6.80 15.98 -2.15
C ARG A 244 7.81 16.05 -3.28
N GLN A 245 7.50 15.38 -4.38
CA GLN A 245 8.35 15.31 -5.58
C GLN A 245 9.73 14.63 -5.38
N ASP A 246 9.97 13.99 -4.23
CA ASP A 246 11.13 13.14 -3.98
C ASP A 246 10.68 11.72 -3.61
N PHE A 247 10.63 10.85 -4.63
CA PHE A 247 10.22 9.46 -4.48
C PHE A 247 11.14 8.69 -3.52
N ARG A 248 12.46 8.87 -3.65
CA ARG A 248 13.45 8.12 -2.87
C ARG A 248 13.33 8.49 -1.40
N ALA A 249 13.32 9.78 -1.07
CA ALA A 249 13.20 10.24 0.30
C ALA A 249 11.87 9.81 0.94
N THR A 250 10.76 9.85 0.19
CA THR A 250 9.46 9.39 0.69
C THR A 250 9.50 7.92 1.13
N VAL A 251 9.96 7.03 0.25
CA VAL A 251 10.00 5.58 0.53
C VAL A 251 11.03 5.27 1.62
N GLU A 252 12.21 5.87 1.57
CA GLU A 252 13.25 5.66 2.59
C GLU A 252 12.79 6.11 3.99
N ALA A 253 12.12 7.25 4.09
CA ALA A 253 11.62 7.77 5.37
C ALA A 253 10.63 6.80 6.02
N VAL A 254 9.72 6.22 5.25
CA VAL A 254 8.75 5.24 5.76
C VAL A 254 9.42 3.94 6.19
N VAL A 255 10.27 3.36 5.35
CA VAL A 255 10.93 2.09 5.68
C VAL A 255 11.79 2.24 6.94
N ARG A 256 12.40 3.40 7.16
CA ARG A 256 13.19 3.71 8.36
C ARG A 256 12.37 3.88 9.64
N CYS A 257 11.04 3.97 9.56
CA CYS A 257 10.17 3.99 10.74
C CYS A 257 9.96 2.60 11.36
N GLY A 258 10.20 1.51 10.62
CA GLY A 258 10.01 0.14 11.08
C GLY A 258 8.54 -0.25 11.29
N GLY A 259 8.32 -1.52 11.65
CA GLY A 259 7.00 -2.12 11.79
C GLY A 259 6.46 -2.66 10.47
N ASP A 260 5.25 -2.25 10.08
CA ASP A 260 4.56 -2.64 8.85
C ASP A 260 5.10 -1.84 7.65
N THR A 261 6.37 -2.10 7.30
CA THR A 261 7.12 -1.25 6.37
C THR A 261 6.75 -1.45 4.92
N ASP A 262 6.33 -2.64 4.50
CA ASP A 262 5.82 -2.90 3.15
C ASP A 262 4.52 -2.14 2.89
N THR A 263 3.50 -2.29 3.73
CA THR A 263 2.19 -1.67 3.48
C THR A 263 2.28 -0.14 3.51
N VAL A 264 2.98 0.42 4.52
CA VAL A 264 3.09 1.88 4.64
C VAL A 264 3.94 2.44 3.50
N ALA A 265 5.01 1.76 3.09
CA ALA A 265 5.83 2.20 1.95
C ALA A 265 5.10 2.02 0.62
N PHE A 266 4.25 1.00 0.47
CA PHE A 266 3.37 0.83 -0.68
C PHE A 266 2.43 2.04 -0.82
N ILE A 267 1.78 2.46 0.27
CA ILE A 267 0.87 3.60 0.24
C ILE A 267 1.62 4.89 -0.09
N ALA A 268 2.71 5.18 0.62
CA ALA A 268 3.50 6.39 0.40
C ALA A 268 4.14 6.42 -0.99
N GLY A 269 4.67 5.28 -1.45
CA GLY A 269 5.24 5.09 -2.79
C GLY A 269 4.19 5.22 -3.89
N SER A 270 2.95 4.80 -3.65
CA SER A 270 1.85 5.02 -4.61
C SER A 270 1.58 6.51 -4.81
N LEU A 271 1.53 7.28 -3.72
CA LEU A 271 1.29 8.73 -3.76
C LEU A 271 2.47 9.49 -4.38
N ALA A 272 3.69 9.24 -3.89
CA ALA A 272 4.90 9.88 -4.41
C ALA A 272 5.16 9.49 -5.87
N GLY A 273 4.83 8.25 -6.25
CA GLY A 273 4.94 7.81 -7.64
C GLY A 273 4.08 8.66 -8.57
N VAL A 274 2.85 8.99 -8.18
CA VAL A 274 1.97 9.86 -8.97
C VAL A 274 2.56 11.27 -9.13
N ASP A 275 3.15 11.85 -8.09
CA ASP A 275 3.75 13.19 -8.19
C ASP A 275 5.02 13.24 -9.05
N CYS A 276 5.89 12.24 -8.87
CA CYS A 276 7.21 12.22 -9.48
C CYS A 276 7.15 11.69 -10.92
N GLY A 277 6.08 10.98 -11.26
CA GLY A 277 6.01 10.15 -12.46
C GLY A 277 7.01 8.98 -12.41
N VAL A 278 6.98 8.14 -13.44
CA VAL A 278 7.95 7.04 -13.59
C VAL A 278 9.38 7.55 -13.67
N GLU A 279 9.60 8.72 -14.30
CA GLU A 279 10.93 9.30 -14.51
C GLU A 279 11.60 9.76 -13.21
N GLY A 280 10.81 10.16 -12.19
CA GLY A 280 11.33 10.53 -10.88
C GLY A 280 11.65 9.33 -9.96
N MET A 281 11.38 8.09 -10.40
CA MET A 281 11.71 6.89 -9.63
C MET A 281 13.18 6.46 -9.87
N PRO A 282 13.92 6.05 -8.82
CA PRO A 282 15.30 5.59 -9.00
C PRO A 282 15.41 4.39 -9.95
N LEU A 283 16.23 4.52 -10.99
CA LEU A 283 16.37 3.49 -12.03
C LEU A 283 16.84 2.16 -11.45
N ASP A 284 17.75 2.18 -10.47
CA ASP A 284 18.24 0.97 -9.78
C ASP A 284 17.12 0.22 -9.04
N TRP A 285 16.12 0.94 -8.54
CA TRP A 285 14.95 0.34 -7.91
C TRP A 285 14.00 -0.24 -8.95
N VAL A 286 13.75 0.47 -10.05
CA VAL A 286 12.89 0.00 -11.15
C VAL A 286 13.48 -1.28 -11.79
N GLU A 287 14.76 -1.28 -12.15
CA GLU A 287 15.42 -2.44 -12.77
C GLU A 287 15.60 -3.63 -11.81
N GLY A 288 15.65 -3.34 -10.51
CA GLY A 288 15.75 -4.34 -9.46
C GLY A 288 14.45 -5.08 -9.18
N LEU A 289 13.28 -4.50 -9.50
CA LEU A 289 11.97 -5.13 -9.33
C LEU A 289 11.71 -6.18 -10.42
N ARG A 290 12.03 -7.45 -10.11
CA ARG A 290 12.06 -8.56 -11.09
C ARG A 290 11.10 -9.72 -10.78
N ASP A 291 10.10 -9.48 -9.94
CA ASP A 291 9.13 -10.51 -9.55
C ASP A 291 8.20 -10.86 -10.71
N TYR A 292 8.23 -12.09 -11.22
CA TYR A 292 7.30 -12.46 -12.29
C TYR A 292 6.02 -13.04 -11.71
N PRO A 293 4.81 -12.59 -12.13
CA PRO A 293 4.55 -11.74 -13.30
C PRO A 293 4.44 -10.24 -13.02
N LEU A 294 4.60 -9.78 -11.78
CA LEU A 294 4.41 -8.38 -11.37
C LEU A 294 5.72 -7.57 -11.34
N ASN A 295 6.55 -7.73 -12.38
CA ASN A 295 7.83 -7.02 -12.46
C ASN A 295 7.62 -5.60 -12.98
N ALA A 296 8.64 -4.76 -12.91
CA ALA A 296 8.54 -3.37 -13.34
C ALA A 296 8.01 -3.22 -14.78
N GLN A 297 8.44 -4.06 -15.71
CA GLN A 297 7.99 -4.02 -17.11
C GLN A 297 6.49 -4.32 -17.24
N ALA A 298 5.99 -5.32 -16.51
CA ALA A 298 4.58 -5.67 -16.52
C ALA A 298 3.73 -4.55 -15.93
N LEU A 299 4.15 -3.96 -14.81
CA LEU A 299 3.45 -2.88 -14.13
C LEU A 299 3.39 -1.58 -14.96
N GLN A 300 4.43 -1.31 -15.77
CA GLN A 300 4.42 -0.20 -16.72
C GLN A 300 3.44 -0.41 -17.88
N ARG A 301 3.09 -1.66 -18.20
CA ARG A 301 2.16 -2.03 -19.28
C ARG A 301 0.77 -2.34 -18.74
N THR A 302 0.18 -1.38 -18.03
CA THR A 302 -1.09 -1.60 -17.33
C THR A 302 -2.18 -2.16 -18.24
N GLU A 303 -2.31 -1.75 -19.50
CA GLU A 303 -3.32 -2.28 -20.46
C GLU A 303 -3.27 -3.78 -20.69
N THR A 304 -2.06 -4.34 -20.78
CA THR A 304 -1.85 -5.77 -20.99
C THR A 304 -1.58 -6.52 -19.69
N LEU A 305 -1.62 -5.82 -18.56
CA LEU A 305 -1.36 -6.38 -17.25
C LEU A 305 -2.36 -7.51 -16.97
N ARG A 306 -1.83 -8.65 -16.55
CA ARG A 306 -2.61 -9.82 -16.16
C ARG A 306 -2.17 -10.25 -14.78
N TYR A 307 -3.12 -10.73 -14.00
CA TYR A 307 -2.83 -11.45 -12.78
C TYR A 307 -2.89 -12.96 -13.08
N PRO A 308 -1.91 -13.76 -12.63
CA PRO A 308 -1.87 -15.19 -12.92
C PRO A 308 -3.09 -15.89 -12.30
N ASN A 309 -3.49 -17.02 -12.89
CA ASN A 309 -4.46 -17.89 -12.25
C ASN A 309 -3.82 -18.58 -11.03
N TRP A 310 -4.64 -19.10 -10.12
CA TRP A 310 -4.15 -19.69 -8.88
C TRP A 310 -3.10 -20.81 -9.06
N PRO A 311 -3.17 -21.71 -10.07
CA PRO A 311 -2.11 -22.69 -10.27
C PRO A 311 -0.79 -22.06 -10.70
N GLY A 312 -0.85 -21.01 -11.53
CA GLY A 312 0.32 -20.22 -11.93
C GLY A 312 0.94 -19.46 -10.76
N SER A 313 0.13 -19.03 -9.79
CA SER A 313 0.60 -18.37 -8.57
C SER A 313 1.33 -19.32 -7.61
N LEU A 314 0.98 -20.62 -7.57
CA LEU A 314 1.58 -21.56 -6.62
C LEU A 314 3.10 -21.65 -6.72
N PHE A 315 3.64 -21.68 -7.94
CA PHE A 315 5.09 -21.76 -8.14
C PHE A 315 5.79 -20.51 -7.61
N ARG A 316 5.31 -19.33 -8.02
CA ARG A 316 5.81 -18.05 -7.55
C ARG A 316 5.70 -17.93 -6.03
N ASN A 317 4.55 -18.29 -5.46
CA ASN A 317 4.29 -18.16 -4.02
C ASN A 317 5.12 -19.14 -3.18
N SER A 318 5.35 -20.37 -3.67
CA SER A 318 6.25 -21.32 -3.02
C SER A 318 7.70 -20.82 -3.00
N PHE A 319 8.17 -20.27 -4.13
CA PHE A 319 9.50 -19.66 -4.23
C PHE A 319 9.61 -18.43 -3.32
N PHE A 320 8.64 -17.53 -3.38
CA PHE A 320 8.57 -16.33 -2.55
C PHE A 320 8.56 -16.67 -1.07
N PHE A 321 7.75 -17.64 -0.64
CA PHE A 321 7.71 -18.11 0.74
C PHE A 321 9.08 -18.61 1.20
N ALA A 322 9.77 -19.42 0.40
CA ALA A 322 11.12 -19.89 0.72
C ALA A 322 12.13 -18.73 0.86
N VAL A 323 12.05 -17.73 -0.01
CA VAL A 323 12.88 -16.53 0.04
C VAL A 323 12.61 -15.70 1.30
N VAL A 324 11.34 -15.47 1.64
CA VAL A 324 10.93 -14.72 2.84
C VAL A 324 11.37 -15.44 4.11
N VAL A 325 11.12 -16.76 4.21
CA VAL A 325 11.57 -17.57 5.36
C VAL A 325 13.09 -17.54 5.50
N GLY A 326 13.82 -17.71 4.38
CA GLY A 326 15.28 -17.59 4.38
C GLY A 326 15.77 -16.21 4.82
N HIS A 327 15.08 -15.14 4.40
CA HIS A 327 15.40 -13.78 4.79
C HIS A 327 15.13 -13.54 6.29
N ILE A 328 13.98 -13.97 6.80
CA ILE A 328 13.64 -13.90 8.24
C ILE A 328 14.66 -14.69 9.05
N PHE A 329 15.01 -15.91 8.61
CA PHE A 329 16.03 -16.73 9.26
C PHE A 329 17.38 -15.99 9.33
N ARG A 330 17.79 -15.34 8.23
CA ARG A 330 19.01 -14.52 8.17
C ARG A 330 18.99 -13.32 9.12
N ARG A 331 17.83 -12.87 9.62
CA ARG A 331 17.71 -11.80 10.63
C ARG A 331 18.14 -12.27 12.03
N PHE A 332 18.11 -13.57 12.34
CA PHE A 332 18.58 -14.11 13.63
C PHE A 332 20.11 -14.15 13.76
N PHE A 333 20.83 -13.99 12.64
CA PHE A 333 22.29 -13.96 12.62
C PHE A 333 22.80 -12.52 12.46
N PRO A 334 24.02 -12.23 12.96
CA PRO A 334 24.67 -10.92 12.87
C PRO A 334 24.57 -10.26 11.47
N PRO A 335 24.53 -8.92 11.39
CA PRO A 335 25.36 -8.03 12.18
C PRO A 335 24.63 -7.60 13.45
N TYR A 336 25.25 -7.88 14.59
CA TYR A 336 24.90 -7.22 15.84
C TYR A 336 25.24 -5.74 15.78
#